data_AF-A0A0B2VG16-F1
#
_entry.id   AF-A0A0B2VG16-F1
#
_cell.length_a   1.000
_cell.length_b   1.000
_cell.length_c   1.000
_cell.angle_alpha   90.00
_cell.angle_beta   90.00
_cell.angle_gamma   90.00
#
_symmetry.space_group_name_H-M   'P 1'
#
loop_
_entity.id
_entity.type
_entity.pdbx_description
1 polymer ?
#
loop_
_entity_poly.entity_id
_entity_poly.type
_entity_poly.pdbx_seq_one_letter_code
_entity_poly.pdbx_strand_id
1 'polypeptide(L)'
;MFLANNFAVLTVLLWFPGVVIPQQPTPPPGCVDRASNCRQLASTCYTRPYSQLMQRRCSRTCFTCDCIDTANDCAAFLGLCDNPVYDTALRARCQSTCGLCAGCGFRRHQIVPDVIGNAPSRRVRAFFNNTLEVTCGNELRPSQVRNPPTVGWDANSNVLYTLILTDPDAPSRQNPTLREWLHWLVINIPGNNTSRGNVIATFIPSGPPQGTGLHRYVFLVFSQPGNITNPGIGPLPNATGRPNFNTNAFVTRNNLGFAYAGNFYQSQFEG
;
A
#
# COMPACT_ATOMS: atom_id res chain seq x y z
N MET A 1 -22.49 20.89 45.60
CA MET A 1 -22.86 19.51 45.98
C MET A 1 -23.85 19.01 44.94
N PHE A 2 -23.39 18.36 43.88
CA PHE A 2 -24.17 17.39 43.08
C PHE A 2 -23.16 16.52 42.33
N LEU A 3 -23.49 15.23 42.32
CA LEU A 3 -22.61 14.09 42.14
C LEU A 3 -22.27 13.83 40.68
N ALA A 4 -21.06 13.31 40.46
CA ALA A 4 -20.62 12.67 39.23
C ALA A 4 -21.16 11.23 39.13
N ASN A 5 -21.46 10.80 37.91
CA ASN A 5 -21.51 9.40 37.42
C ASN A 5 -21.44 9.51 35.87
N ASN A 6 -20.30 9.37 35.20
CA ASN A 6 -19.45 8.19 34.97
C ASN A 6 -20.12 7.13 34.06
N PHE A 7 -19.83 7.21 32.76
CA PHE A 7 -19.79 6.04 31.87
C PHE A 7 -18.53 6.15 30.99
N ALA A 8 -17.81 5.03 30.95
CA ALA A 8 -16.45 4.87 30.50
C ALA A 8 -16.25 5.11 28.98
N VAL A 9 -15.25 5.92 28.65
CA VAL A 9 -14.45 5.79 27.42
C VAL A 9 -12.97 5.98 27.79
N LEU A 10 -12.42 5.02 28.54
CA LEU A 10 -10.99 4.67 28.53
C LEU A 10 -10.90 3.56 27.46
N THR A 11 -10.03 3.55 26.45
CA THR A 11 -8.63 3.94 26.33
C THR A 11 -8.28 3.87 24.84
N VAL A 12 -7.59 4.87 24.29
CA VAL A 12 -6.48 4.85 23.31
C VAL A 12 -6.31 6.30 22.83
N LEU A 13 -5.79 7.15 23.70
CA LEU A 13 -5.31 8.49 23.36
C LEU A 13 -3.98 8.69 24.08
N LEU A 14 -2.93 8.02 23.61
CA LEU A 14 -1.56 8.35 23.96
C LEU A 14 -0.67 8.13 22.71
N TRP A 15 0.15 9.14 22.40
CA TRP A 15 1.03 9.35 21.22
C TRP A 15 0.32 10.02 20.02
N PHE A 16 0.72 11.20 19.51
CA PHE A 16 2.08 11.65 19.17
C PHE A 16 2.27 13.19 19.32
N PRO A 17 3.37 13.67 19.93
CA PRO A 17 3.85 15.03 19.73
C PRO A 17 4.52 15.11 18.34
N GLY A 18 4.03 16.03 17.49
CA GLY A 18 4.60 16.30 16.17
C GLY A 18 4.19 15.29 15.11
N VAL A 19 3.24 15.68 14.26
CA VAL A 19 2.97 15.00 12.99
C VAL A 19 4.25 15.12 12.15
N VAL A 20 5.09 14.09 12.15
CA VAL A 20 6.16 13.95 11.17
C VAL A 20 5.46 13.60 9.86
N ILE A 21 5.20 14.62 9.02
CA ILE A 21 4.81 14.38 7.64
C ILE A 21 5.99 13.64 7.00
N PRO A 22 5.83 12.39 6.55
CA PRO A 22 6.94 11.67 5.94
C PRO A 22 7.48 12.48 4.77
N GLN A 23 8.77 12.79 4.78
CA GLN A 23 9.42 13.46 3.66
C GLN A 23 9.43 12.50 2.47
N GLN A 24 8.56 12.74 1.51
CA GLN A 24 8.46 11.99 0.26
C GLN A 24 9.20 12.70 -0.87
N PRO A 25 9.53 11.99 -1.97
CA PRO A 25 10.13 12.57 -3.17
C PRO A 25 9.49 13.89 -3.61
N THR A 26 10.31 14.77 -4.19
CA THR A 26 9.91 16.09 -4.67
C THR A 26 8.62 16.02 -5.49
N PRO A 27 7.54 16.75 -5.14
CA PRO A 27 6.25 16.63 -5.85
C PRO A 27 6.40 17.02 -7.34
N PRO A 28 5.57 16.46 -8.24
CA PRO A 28 5.65 16.80 -9.65
C PRO A 28 5.29 18.29 -9.87
N PRO A 29 5.82 18.92 -10.94
CA PRO A 29 5.47 20.30 -11.28
C PRO A 29 3.95 20.49 -11.35
N GLY A 30 3.44 21.58 -10.77
CA GLY A 30 2.00 21.89 -10.72
C GLY A 30 1.22 21.15 -9.63
N CYS A 31 1.83 20.22 -8.88
CA CYS A 31 1.14 19.65 -7.72
C CYS A 31 1.20 20.60 -6.52
N VAL A 32 0.07 21.22 -6.23
CA VAL A 32 -0.09 22.22 -5.17
C VAL A 32 -1.27 21.87 -4.28
N ASP A 33 -1.18 22.27 -3.02
CA ASP A 33 -2.34 22.30 -2.13
C ASP A 33 -3.19 23.53 -2.46
N ARG A 34 -4.51 23.33 -2.60
CA ARG A 34 -5.51 24.37 -2.84
C ARG A 34 -6.15 24.90 -1.56
N ALA A 35 -5.94 24.23 -0.43
CA ALA A 35 -6.37 24.70 0.89
C ALA A 35 -5.17 25.11 1.74
N SER A 36 -5.36 26.09 2.63
CA SER A 36 -4.29 26.64 3.48
C SER A 36 -3.98 25.77 4.70
N ASN A 37 -4.93 24.96 5.16
CA ASN A 37 -4.83 24.15 6.37
C ASN A 37 -4.41 22.69 6.12
N CYS A 38 -3.94 22.36 4.91
CA CYS A 38 -3.61 20.98 4.52
C CYS A 38 -2.63 20.30 5.47
N ARG A 39 -1.56 20.99 5.90
CA ARG A 39 -0.56 20.42 6.82
C ARG A 39 -1.13 20.02 8.17
N GLN A 40 -2.07 20.80 8.71
CA GLN A 40 -2.71 20.52 10.00
C GLN A 40 -3.62 19.29 9.92
N LEU A 41 -4.20 19.05 8.74
CA LEU A 41 -5.14 17.96 8.48
C LEU A 41 -4.50 16.79 7.73
N ALA A 42 -3.18 16.71 7.61
CA ALA A 42 -2.49 15.67 6.85
C ALA A 42 -2.84 14.24 7.30
N SER A 43 -3.15 14.07 8.59
CA SER A 43 -3.58 12.78 9.17
C SER A 43 -4.91 12.26 8.62
N THR A 44 -5.74 13.12 8.01
CA THR A 44 -7.06 12.75 7.48
C THR A 44 -7.04 12.47 5.97
N CYS A 45 -5.88 12.59 5.33
CA CYS A 45 -5.71 12.36 3.88
C CYS A 45 -6.23 11.02 3.39
N TYR A 46 -6.20 9.97 4.22
CA TYR A 46 -6.58 8.61 3.83
C TYR A 46 -7.69 8.01 4.71
N THR A 47 -8.34 8.84 5.52
CA THR A 47 -9.37 8.42 6.46
C THR A 47 -10.74 8.87 5.94
N ARG A 48 -11.68 7.94 5.78
CA ARG A 48 -13.05 8.24 5.39
C ARG A 48 -13.83 8.91 6.54
N PRO A 49 -14.78 9.83 6.25
CA PRO A 49 -15.14 10.38 4.92
C PRO A 49 -14.20 11.51 4.45
N TYR A 50 -13.30 11.99 5.31
CA TYR A 50 -12.47 13.18 5.07
C TYR A 50 -11.57 13.07 3.82
N SER A 51 -11.11 11.87 3.46
CA SER A 51 -10.21 11.65 2.32
C SER A 51 -10.77 12.20 1.01
N GLN A 52 -12.10 12.18 0.80
CA GLN A 52 -12.73 12.69 -0.41
C GLN A 52 -12.52 14.20 -0.59
N LEU A 53 -12.56 14.96 0.49
CA LEU A 53 -12.31 16.40 0.47
C LEU A 53 -10.81 16.69 0.50
N MET A 54 -10.09 16.00 1.38
CA MET A 54 -8.67 16.22 1.62
C MET A 54 -7.84 15.94 0.37
N GLN A 55 -8.03 14.81 -0.29
CA GLN A 55 -7.23 14.46 -1.47
C GLN A 55 -7.49 15.40 -2.67
N ARG A 56 -8.68 15.99 -2.76
CA ARG A 56 -9.04 16.97 -3.80
C ARG A 56 -8.48 18.37 -3.53
N ARG A 57 -8.37 18.76 -2.26
CA ARG A 57 -7.92 20.11 -1.88
C ARG A 57 -6.46 20.17 -1.45
N CYS A 58 -5.88 19.04 -1.07
CA CYS A 58 -4.56 18.92 -0.49
C CYS A 58 -3.72 17.87 -1.22
N SER A 59 -3.70 17.92 -2.55
CA SER A 59 -3.09 16.86 -3.36
C SER A 59 -1.58 16.72 -3.13
N ARG A 60 -0.88 17.81 -2.77
CA ARG A 60 0.55 17.76 -2.45
C ARG A 60 0.76 17.17 -1.07
N THR A 61 0.04 17.64 -0.05
CA THR A 61 0.14 17.12 1.33
C THR A 61 -0.31 15.66 1.42
N CYS A 62 -1.35 15.28 0.68
CA CYS A 62 -1.86 13.91 0.60
C CYS A 62 -1.19 13.10 -0.52
N PHE A 63 -0.16 13.63 -1.18
CA PHE A 63 0.62 12.92 -2.20
C PHE A 63 -0.20 12.24 -3.31
N THR A 64 -1.40 12.76 -3.60
CA THR A 64 -2.33 12.24 -4.60
C THR A 64 -2.14 12.88 -5.97
N CYS A 65 -0.99 13.53 -6.20
CA CYS A 65 -0.69 14.25 -7.43
C CYS A 65 -0.76 13.39 -8.71
N ASP A 66 -0.45 12.09 -8.61
CA ASP A 66 -0.50 11.14 -9.72
C ASP A 66 -1.80 10.31 -9.74
N CYS A 67 -2.76 10.65 -8.88
CA CYS A 67 -4.04 10.00 -8.82
C CYS A 67 -4.95 10.50 -9.95
N ILE A 68 -5.55 9.55 -10.66
CA ILE A 68 -6.43 9.83 -11.80
C ILE A 68 -7.67 8.95 -11.73
N ASP A 69 -8.74 9.42 -12.34
CA ASP A 69 -9.85 8.55 -12.74
C ASP A 69 -9.49 7.89 -14.08
N THR A 70 -9.76 6.59 -14.20
CA THR A 70 -9.58 5.87 -15.46
C THR A 70 -10.87 5.77 -16.25
N ALA A 71 -12.02 6.05 -15.63
CA ALA A 71 -13.29 6.21 -16.29
C ALA A 71 -13.66 7.69 -16.49
N ASN A 72 -14.46 7.97 -17.50
CA ASN A 72 -14.88 9.31 -17.89
C ASN A 72 -16.21 9.76 -17.26
N ASP A 73 -16.94 8.84 -16.61
CA ASP A 73 -18.27 9.03 -16.03
C ASP A 73 -18.26 9.14 -14.50
N CYS A 74 -17.08 9.20 -13.87
CA CYS A 74 -16.94 9.21 -12.42
C CYS A 74 -17.71 10.32 -11.71
N ALA A 75 -17.86 11.49 -12.34
CA ALA A 75 -18.65 12.59 -11.80
C ALA A 75 -20.12 12.23 -11.55
N ALA A 76 -20.70 11.36 -12.39
CA ALA A 76 -22.08 10.89 -12.22
C ALA A 76 -22.25 9.98 -11.00
N PHE A 77 -21.17 9.34 -10.55
CA PHE A 77 -21.17 8.38 -9.44
C PHE A 77 -20.61 8.95 -8.14
N LEU A 78 -20.43 10.27 -8.05
CA LEU A 78 -19.85 10.91 -6.86
C LEU A 78 -20.62 10.60 -5.57
N GLY A 79 -21.95 10.47 -5.65
CA GLY A 79 -22.81 10.11 -4.51
C GLY A 79 -22.73 8.64 -4.08
N LEU A 80 -22.06 7.78 -4.86
CA LEU A 80 -21.92 6.35 -4.59
C LEU A 80 -20.53 5.98 -4.04
N CYS A 81 -19.62 6.94 -3.86
CA CYS A 81 -18.23 6.70 -3.44
C CYS A 81 -18.06 6.03 -2.06
N ASP A 82 -19.11 6.00 -1.24
CA ASP A 82 -19.15 5.33 0.07
C ASP A 82 -20.16 4.16 0.09
N ASN A 83 -20.74 3.80 -1.05
CA ASN A 83 -21.67 2.69 -1.16
C ASN A 83 -20.89 1.35 -1.26
N PRO A 84 -21.10 0.39 -0.34
CA PRO A 84 -20.35 -0.86 -0.32
C PRO A 84 -20.56 -1.72 -1.58
N VAL A 85 -21.70 -1.59 -2.26
CA VAL A 85 -22.00 -2.32 -3.50
C VAL A 85 -21.11 -1.83 -4.65
N TYR A 86 -20.82 -0.52 -4.69
CA TYR A 86 -20.03 0.10 -5.77
C TYR A 86 -18.56 0.31 -5.39
N ASP A 87 -18.20 0.08 -4.12
CA ASP A 87 -16.85 0.33 -3.57
C ASP A 87 -15.75 -0.30 -4.43
N THR A 88 -15.91 -1.56 -4.83
CA THR A 88 -14.96 -2.27 -5.69
C THR A 88 -14.77 -1.56 -7.04
N ALA A 89 -15.86 -1.20 -7.72
CA ALA A 89 -15.81 -0.59 -9.05
C ALA A 89 -15.24 0.84 -9.00
N LEU A 90 -15.65 1.64 -8.01
CA LEU A 90 -15.21 3.03 -7.86
C LEU A 90 -13.76 3.13 -7.39
N ARG A 91 -13.28 2.20 -6.55
CA ARG A 91 -11.85 2.09 -6.23
C ARG A 91 -10.98 1.76 -7.44
N ALA A 92 -11.51 0.96 -8.36
CA ALA A 92 -10.78 0.62 -9.57
C ALA A 92 -10.74 1.79 -10.57
N ARG A 93 -11.83 2.56 -10.70
CA ARG A 93 -12.03 3.44 -11.86
C ARG A 93 -12.14 4.94 -11.56
N CYS A 94 -12.52 5.30 -10.33
CA CYS A 94 -12.89 6.67 -9.94
C CYS A 94 -12.13 7.16 -8.71
N GLN A 95 -10.83 6.87 -8.66
CA GLN A 95 -9.97 7.11 -7.50
C GLN A 95 -9.88 8.58 -7.11
N SER A 96 -9.67 9.46 -8.08
CA SER A 96 -9.52 10.90 -7.84
C SER A 96 -10.85 11.51 -7.43
N THR A 97 -11.92 11.21 -8.18
CA THR A 97 -13.27 11.70 -7.88
C THR A 97 -13.74 11.27 -6.49
N CYS A 98 -13.50 10.01 -6.12
CA CYS A 98 -13.91 9.47 -4.83
C CYS A 98 -12.89 9.70 -3.70
N GLY A 99 -11.74 10.35 -3.94
CA GLY A 99 -10.65 10.47 -2.97
C GLY A 99 -10.25 9.13 -2.34
N LEU A 100 -10.04 8.17 -3.23
CA LEU A 100 -9.66 6.78 -3.00
C LEU A 100 -8.24 6.54 -3.53
N CYS A 101 -7.32 7.47 -3.27
CA CYS A 101 -5.93 7.37 -3.71
C CYS A 101 -5.04 6.92 -2.54
N ALA A 102 -4.08 6.01 -2.79
CA ALA A 102 -3.02 5.70 -1.82
C ALA A 102 -2.00 6.84 -1.66
N GLY A 103 -1.89 7.71 -2.66
CA GLY A 103 -0.98 8.85 -2.64
C GLY A 103 0.49 8.45 -2.54
N CYS A 104 0.91 7.37 -3.20
CA CYS A 104 2.31 6.90 -3.14
C CYS A 104 3.06 7.06 -4.46
N GLY A 105 2.56 7.83 -5.44
CA GLY A 105 3.32 8.01 -6.68
C GLY A 105 3.45 6.72 -7.51
N PHE A 106 2.52 5.76 -7.40
CA PHE A 106 2.62 4.45 -8.06
C PHE A 106 2.81 4.56 -9.57
N ARG A 107 2.21 5.56 -10.22
CA ARG A 107 2.40 5.81 -11.66
C ARG A 107 3.75 6.46 -11.93
N ARG A 108 4.11 7.46 -11.11
CA ARG A 108 5.40 8.16 -11.25
C ARG A 108 6.59 7.22 -11.08
N HIS A 109 6.50 6.26 -10.15
CA HIS A 109 7.52 5.25 -9.92
C HIS A 109 7.39 4.04 -10.85
N GLN A 110 6.48 4.09 -11.84
CA GLN A 110 6.21 3.03 -12.83
C GLN A 110 5.76 1.69 -12.23
N ILE A 111 5.38 1.63 -10.95
CA ILE A 111 4.78 0.43 -10.35
C ILE A 111 3.46 0.11 -11.06
N VAL A 112 2.73 1.17 -11.42
CA VAL A 112 1.75 1.12 -12.51
C VAL A 112 2.47 1.62 -13.77
N PRO A 113 2.60 0.83 -14.85
CA PRO A 113 1.96 -0.47 -15.08
C PRO A 113 2.83 -1.71 -14.79
N ASP A 114 4.08 -1.56 -14.32
CA ASP A 114 5.04 -2.68 -14.26
C ASP A 114 4.57 -3.88 -13.43
N VAL A 115 3.82 -3.62 -12.34
CA VAL A 115 3.40 -4.63 -11.34
C VAL A 115 1.89 -4.83 -11.35
N ILE A 116 1.13 -3.73 -11.36
CA ILE A 116 -0.33 -3.72 -11.30
C ILE A 116 -0.91 -2.71 -12.30
N GLY A 117 -2.12 -2.98 -12.79
CA GLY A 117 -2.80 -2.07 -13.73
C GLY A 117 -3.29 -0.77 -13.10
N ASN A 118 -3.70 -0.80 -11.82
CA ASN A 118 -4.33 0.33 -11.13
C ASN A 118 -3.64 0.56 -9.78
N ALA A 119 -3.42 1.83 -9.42
CA ALA A 119 -2.84 2.18 -8.13
C ALA A 119 -3.79 1.76 -6.99
N PRO A 120 -3.27 1.40 -5.81
CA PRO A 120 -4.10 1.07 -4.66
C PRO A 120 -4.83 2.31 -4.13
N SER A 121 -5.91 2.05 -3.40
CA SER A 121 -6.77 3.11 -2.84
C SER A 121 -6.50 3.47 -1.38
N ARG A 122 -5.67 2.66 -0.72
CA ARG A 122 -5.26 2.83 0.68
C ARG A 122 -3.75 2.63 0.81
N ARG A 123 -3.19 3.07 1.94
CA ARG A 123 -1.78 2.86 2.26
C ARG A 123 -1.61 1.60 3.12
N VAL A 124 -0.60 0.80 2.77
CA VAL A 124 0.01 -0.14 3.71
C VAL A 124 0.92 0.66 4.64
N ARG A 125 0.75 0.50 5.95
CA ARG A 125 1.69 0.98 6.96
C ARG A 125 2.65 -0.16 7.27
N ALA A 126 3.93 0.02 6.96
CA ALA A 126 4.97 -0.96 7.19
C ALA A 126 6.10 -0.34 8.00
N PHE A 127 6.51 -1.02 9.07
CA PHE A 127 7.59 -0.60 9.96
C PHE A 127 8.63 -1.71 10.11
N PHE A 128 9.86 -1.43 9.71
CA PHE A 128 11.01 -2.27 10.02
C PHE A 128 11.55 -1.92 11.41
N ASN A 129 11.94 -2.93 12.18
CA ASN A 129 12.46 -2.77 13.55
C ASN A 129 11.55 -1.91 14.45
N ASN A 130 10.23 -1.89 14.17
CA ASN A 130 9.20 -1.08 14.83
C ASN A 130 9.36 0.45 14.75
N THR A 131 10.40 0.98 14.11
CA THR A 131 10.71 2.42 14.10
C THR A 131 10.92 2.99 12.70
N LEU A 132 11.37 2.18 11.75
CA LEU A 132 11.68 2.60 10.38
C LEU A 132 10.44 2.43 9.49
N GLU A 133 9.71 3.52 9.29
CA GLU A 133 8.52 3.55 8.43
C GLU A 133 8.89 3.52 6.94
N VAL A 134 8.13 2.73 6.17
CA VAL A 134 8.11 2.78 4.70
C VAL A 134 7.20 3.90 4.24
N THR A 135 7.72 4.84 3.45
CA THR A 135 7.07 6.11 3.15
C THR A 135 7.06 6.45 1.65
N CYS A 136 6.43 5.59 0.83
CA CYS A 136 6.23 5.76 -0.62
C CYS A 136 7.53 6.05 -1.39
N GLY A 137 8.52 5.17 -1.25
CA GLY A 137 9.74 5.17 -2.05
C GLY A 137 10.97 5.73 -1.36
N ASN A 138 10.92 5.95 -0.04
CA ASN A 138 12.12 6.23 0.73
C ASN A 138 13.17 5.13 0.54
N GLU A 139 14.43 5.52 0.54
CA GLU A 139 15.54 4.58 0.46
C GLU A 139 15.80 3.96 1.83
N LEU A 140 15.83 2.62 1.88
CA LEU A 140 16.18 1.84 3.06
C LEU A 140 17.35 0.93 2.71
N ARG A 141 18.32 0.83 3.62
CA ARG A 141 19.51 -0.01 3.43
C ARG A 141 19.15 -1.48 3.65
N PRO A 142 19.77 -2.43 2.92
CA PRO A 142 19.62 -3.87 3.17
C PRO A 142 19.77 -4.24 4.66
N SER A 143 20.71 -3.61 5.38
CA SER A 143 20.93 -3.82 6.80
C SER A 143 19.74 -3.44 7.69
N GLN A 144 18.95 -2.45 7.29
CA GLN A 144 17.77 -1.97 8.01
C GLN A 144 16.55 -2.87 7.80
N VAL A 145 16.50 -3.60 6.69
CA VAL A 145 15.35 -4.40 6.24
C VAL A 145 15.62 -5.91 6.27
N ARG A 146 16.55 -6.36 7.13
CA ARG A 146 16.93 -7.78 7.29
C ARG A 146 15.79 -8.67 7.80
N ASN A 147 14.95 -8.13 8.67
CA ASN A 147 13.86 -8.85 9.31
C ASN A 147 12.50 -8.45 8.70
N PRO A 148 11.48 -9.34 8.78
CA PRO A 148 10.13 -9.01 8.32
C PRO A 148 9.59 -7.75 9.02
N PRO A 149 8.93 -6.82 8.30
CA PRO A 149 8.33 -5.65 8.90
C PRO A 149 7.01 -5.98 9.60
N THR A 150 6.64 -5.18 10.59
CA THR A 150 5.26 -5.11 11.05
C THR A 150 4.44 -4.37 9.99
N VAL A 151 3.35 -4.98 9.52
CA VAL A 151 2.51 -4.43 8.46
C VAL A 151 1.06 -4.32 8.91
N GLY A 152 0.40 -3.26 8.48
CA GLY A 152 -1.02 -3.04 8.76
C GLY A 152 -1.67 -2.12 7.73
N TRP A 153 -2.99 -2.24 7.60
CA TRP A 153 -3.83 -1.39 6.78
C TRP A 153 -5.16 -1.18 7.46
N ASP A 154 -5.94 -0.22 6.96
CA ASP A 154 -7.33 0.01 7.33
C ASP A 154 -8.19 -1.16 6.80
N ALA A 155 -8.27 -2.24 7.57
CA ALA A 155 -8.90 -3.49 7.17
C ALA A 155 -10.33 -3.62 7.70
N ASN A 156 -11.19 -4.30 6.93
CA ASN A 156 -12.45 -4.83 7.45
C ASN A 156 -12.14 -6.13 8.22
N SER A 157 -12.50 -6.20 9.49
CA SER A 157 -12.23 -7.35 10.35
C SER A 157 -12.90 -8.65 9.89
N ASN A 158 -13.95 -8.55 9.09
CA ASN A 158 -14.73 -9.69 8.58
C ASN A 158 -14.25 -10.17 7.20
N VAL A 159 -13.19 -9.57 6.65
CA VAL A 159 -12.66 -9.88 5.32
C VAL A 159 -11.28 -10.53 5.47
N LEU A 160 -11.00 -11.49 4.59
CA LEU A 160 -9.68 -12.07 4.43
C LEU A 160 -8.86 -11.27 3.41
N TYR A 161 -7.56 -11.18 3.62
CA TYR A 161 -6.65 -10.43 2.76
C TYR A 161 -5.45 -11.28 2.34
N THR A 162 -4.88 -10.92 1.19
CA THR A 162 -3.56 -11.37 0.74
C THR A 162 -2.57 -10.21 0.80
N LEU A 163 -1.37 -10.47 1.31
CA LEU A 163 -0.21 -9.58 1.27
C LEU A 163 0.84 -10.13 0.30
N ILE A 164 1.36 -9.26 -0.56
CA ILE A 164 2.46 -9.52 -1.48
C ILE A 164 3.54 -8.46 -1.25
N LEU A 165 4.79 -8.88 -1.09
CA LEU A 165 5.98 -8.05 -1.23
C LEU A 165 6.77 -8.55 -2.43
N THR A 166 7.02 -7.67 -3.41
CA THR A 166 7.67 -8.06 -4.67
C THR A 166 8.64 -7.00 -5.18
N ASP A 167 9.64 -7.45 -5.92
CA ASP A 167 10.66 -6.63 -6.59
C ASP A 167 10.55 -6.78 -8.12
N PRO A 168 10.04 -5.76 -8.85
CA PRO A 168 9.96 -5.77 -10.30
C PRO A 168 11.29 -5.44 -10.98
N ASP A 169 12.33 -5.13 -10.22
CA ASP A 169 13.60 -4.64 -10.75
C ASP A 169 14.68 -5.73 -10.73
N ALA A 170 14.39 -6.98 -10.36
CA ALA A 170 15.38 -8.05 -10.38
C ALA A 170 15.76 -8.51 -11.81
N PRO A 171 17.06 -8.70 -12.15
CA PRO A 171 18.25 -8.39 -11.34
C PRO A 171 18.66 -6.91 -11.39
N SER A 172 18.24 -6.14 -12.40
CA SER A 172 18.30 -4.67 -12.39
C SER A 172 17.10 -4.07 -13.10
N ARG A 173 16.71 -2.85 -12.72
CA ARG A 173 15.57 -2.15 -13.37
C ARG A 173 15.77 -1.97 -14.88
N GLN A 174 17.02 -1.82 -15.32
CA GLN A 174 17.38 -1.64 -16.73
C GLN A 174 17.30 -2.95 -17.53
N ASN A 175 17.52 -4.11 -16.88
CA ASN A 175 17.43 -5.43 -17.52
C ASN A 175 16.77 -6.45 -16.57
N PRO A 176 15.45 -6.35 -16.35
CA PRO A 176 14.76 -7.05 -15.27
C PRO A 176 14.33 -8.48 -15.68
N THR A 177 15.29 -9.33 -16.05
CA THR A 177 15.06 -10.70 -16.54
C THR A 177 14.48 -11.67 -15.50
N LEU A 178 14.45 -11.30 -14.21
CA LEU A 178 13.88 -12.08 -13.12
C LEU A 178 12.59 -11.47 -12.56
N ARG A 179 12.04 -10.45 -13.24
CA ARG A 179 10.82 -9.74 -12.83
C ARG A 179 9.61 -10.68 -12.79
N GLU A 180 8.78 -10.64 -11.76
CA GLU A 180 9.00 -10.02 -10.45
C GLU A 180 9.69 -11.04 -9.52
N TRP A 181 10.52 -10.57 -8.59
CA TRP A 181 11.06 -11.44 -7.55
C TRP A 181 10.17 -11.40 -6.31
N LEU A 182 9.64 -12.55 -5.89
CA LEU A 182 8.69 -12.64 -4.78
C LEU A 182 9.41 -12.66 -3.41
N HIS A 183 9.32 -11.57 -2.66
CA HIS A 183 9.92 -11.46 -1.33
C HIS A 183 9.05 -12.00 -0.21
N TRP A 184 7.73 -11.84 -0.27
CA TRP A 184 6.82 -12.31 0.77
C TRP A 184 5.43 -12.52 0.21
N LEU A 185 4.78 -13.65 0.53
CA LEU A 185 3.39 -13.93 0.17
C LEU A 185 2.67 -14.56 1.35
N VAL A 186 1.63 -13.89 1.82
CA VAL A 186 0.77 -14.37 2.91
C VAL A 186 -0.69 -14.24 2.46
N ILE A 187 -1.43 -15.34 2.45
CA ILE A 187 -2.85 -15.38 2.08
C ILE A 187 -3.71 -15.59 3.33
N ASN A 188 -5.02 -15.46 3.19
CA ASN A 188 -6.01 -15.74 4.23
C ASN A 188 -5.76 -14.97 5.54
N ILE A 189 -5.27 -13.73 5.45
CA ILE A 189 -5.03 -12.86 6.60
C ILE A 189 -6.38 -12.34 7.12
N PRO A 190 -6.82 -12.68 8.35
CA PRO A 190 -8.04 -12.12 8.90
C PRO A 190 -7.85 -10.66 9.30
N GLY A 191 -8.60 -9.75 8.66
CA GLY A 191 -8.44 -8.31 8.84
C GLY A 191 -7.02 -7.87 8.46
N ASN A 192 -6.24 -7.38 9.42
CA ASN A 192 -4.84 -7.00 9.23
C ASN A 192 -3.85 -7.82 10.07
N ASN A 193 -4.29 -8.96 10.63
CA ASN A 193 -3.45 -9.76 11.50
C ASN A 193 -2.63 -10.79 10.69
N THR A 194 -1.50 -10.34 10.15
CA THR A 194 -0.64 -11.16 9.27
C THR A 194 -0.10 -12.43 9.91
N SER A 195 0.05 -12.47 11.24
CA SER A 195 0.51 -13.68 11.95
C SER A 195 -0.52 -14.82 11.93
N ARG A 196 -1.79 -14.51 11.62
CA ARG A 196 -2.87 -15.48 11.48
C ARG A 196 -3.14 -15.89 10.03
N GLY A 197 -2.38 -15.36 9.07
CA GLY A 197 -2.46 -15.75 7.66
C GLY A 197 -1.67 -17.03 7.37
N ASN A 198 -1.87 -17.59 6.17
CA ASN A 198 -1.08 -18.69 5.65
C ASN A 198 0.11 -18.12 4.87
N VAL A 199 1.33 -18.33 5.37
CA VAL A 199 2.56 -17.93 4.68
C VAL A 199 2.82 -18.94 3.54
N ILE A 200 2.71 -18.46 2.31
CA ILE A 200 3.03 -19.26 1.11
C ILE A 200 4.48 -19.06 0.73
N ALA A 201 4.96 -17.82 0.74
CA ALA A 201 6.36 -17.53 0.46
C ALA A 201 6.90 -16.77 1.67
N THR A 202 7.86 -17.36 2.40
CA THR A 202 8.49 -16.73 3.58
C THR A 202 9.16 -15.42 3.20
N PHE A 203 9.29 -14.50 4.16
CA PHE A 203 9.97 -13.23 3.92
C PHE A 203 11.45 -13.47 3.59
N ILE A 204 11.93 -12.86 2.51
CA ILE A 204 13.36 -12.75 2.19
C ILE A 204 13.72 -11.26 2.14
N PRO A 205 14.80 -10.82 2.82
CA PRO A 205 15.19 -9.42 2.86
C PRO A 205 15.59 -8.86 1.49
N SER A 206 15.68 -7.53 1.42
CA SER A 206 16.28 -6.86 0.26
C SER A 206 17.72 -7.30 0.08
N GLY A 207 18.08 -7.66 -1.15
CA GLY A 207 19.44 -8.05 -1.52
C GLY A 207 19.79 -7.68 -2.96
N PRO A 208 19.62 -6.41 -3.35
CA PRO A 208 19.92 -5.97 -4.72
C PRO A 208 21.43 -6.16 -5.01
N PRO A 209 21.81 -6.71 -6.17
CA PRO A 209 23.23 -6.94 -6.47
C PRO A 209 24.03 -5.64 -6.60
N GLN A 210 25.35 -5.73 -6.43
CA GLN A 210 26.23 -4.58 -6.64
C GLN A 210 26.12 -4.06 -8.08
N GLY A 211 25.98 -2.74 -8.23
CA GLY A 211 25.94 -2.08 -9.55
C GLY A 211 24.59 -2.12 -10.27
N THR A 212 23.52 -2.64 -9.65
CA THR A 212 22.17 -2.69 -10.28
C THR A 212 21.28 -1.48 -9.95
N GLY A 213 21.76 -0.60 -9.06
CA GLY A 213 21.06 0.60 -8.63
C GLY A 213 19.93 0.31 -7.64
N LEU A 214 18.96 1.23 -7.57
CA LEU A 214 17.80 1.10 -6.69
C LEU A 214 16.75 0.14 -7.28
N HIS A 215 16.36 -0.84 -6.47
CA HIS A 215 15.22 -1.73 -6.71
C HIS A 215 14.01 -1.25 -5.91
N ARG A 216 12.81 -1.39 -6.48
CA ARG A 216 11.52 -1.07 -5.83
C ARG A 216 10.99 -2.28 -5.09
N TYR A 217 10.77 -2.17 -3.79
CA TYR A 217 10.17 -3.23 -2.97
C TYR A 217 8.73 -2.87 -2.65
N VAL A 218 7.79 -3.46 -3.40
CA VAL A 218 6.39 -3.06 -3.44
C VAL A 218 5.54 -3.95 -2.54
N PHE A 219 4.92 -3.35 -1.51
CA PHE A 219 3.87 -3.97 -0.72
C PHE A 219 2.53 -3.77 -1.40
N LEU A 220 1.80 -4.87 -1.60
CA LEU A 220 0.44 -4.88 -2.12
C LEU A 220 -0.45 -5.73 -1.22
N VAL A 221 -1.63 -5.23 -0.93
CA VAL A 221 -2.67 -5.95 -0.20
C VAL A 221 -3.91 -6.04 -1.07
N PHE A 222 -4.52 -7.21 -1.11
CA PHE A 222 -5.77 -7.46 -1.85
C PHE A 222 -6.82 -8.05 -0.90
N SER A 223 -8.07 -7.61 -1.03
CA SER A 223 -9.20 -8.27 -0.36
C SER A 223 -9.54 -9.57 -1.08
N GLN A 224 -9.78 -10.63 -0.33
CA GLN A 224 -10.18 -11.91 -0.89
C GLN A 224 -11.71 -12.02 -0.92
N PRO A 225 -12.29 -12.65 -1.97
CA PRO A 225 -13.71 -12.97 -1.99
C PRO A 225 -14.08 -14.08 -0.99
N GLY A 226 -13.08 -14.82 -0.49
CA GLY A 226 -13.24 -15.92 0.46
C GLY A 226 -11.89 -16.53 0.82
N ASN A 227 -11.91 -17.71 1.43
CA ASN A 227 -10.68 -18.46 1.74
C ASN A 227 -10.03 -19.01 0.45
N ILE A 228 -8.72 -18.87 0.32
CA ILE A 228 -7.92 -19.41 -0.77
C ILE A 228 -7.29 -20.72 -0.30
N THR A 229 -7.72 -21.82 -0.89
CA THR A 229 -7.20 -23.17 -0.59
C THR A 229 -6.20 -23.66 -1.64
N ASN A 230 -6.27 -23.14 -2.87
CA ASN A 230 -5.36 -23.48 -3.96
C ASN A 230 -4.80 -22.20 -4.63
N PRO A 231 -3.75 -21.60 -4.05
CA PRO A 231 -3.17 -20.36 -4.56
C PRO A 231 -2.48 -20.50 -5.94
N GLY A 232 -2.29 -21.73 -6.44
CA GLY A 232 -1.55 -22.01 -7.68
C GLY A 232 -0.03 -21.89 -7.59
N ILE A 233 0.49 -21.68 -6.38
CA ILE A 233 1.90 -21.58 -6.06
C ILE A 233 2.13 -22.32 -4.74
N GLY A 234 3.13 -23.19 -4.69
CA GLY A 234 3.42 -24.01 -3.51
C GLY A 234 4.09 -23.22 -2.39
N PRO A 235 4.31 -23.82 -1.21
CA PRO A 235 5.13 -23.23 -0.17
C PRO A 235 6.56 -22.99 -0.67
N LEU A 236 7.04 -21.76 -0.54
CA LEU A 236 8.38 -21.32 -0.91
C LEU A 236 9.11 -20.88 0.36
N PRO A 237 9.78 -21.79 1.10
CA PRO A 237 10.52 -21.41 2.30
C PRO A 237 11.83 -20.65 2.00
N ASN A 238 12.31 -20.73 0.76
CA ASN A 238 13.65 -20.28 0.35
C ASN A 238 13.56 -19.45 -0.96
N ALA A 239 14.71 -19.08 -1.53
CA ALA A 239 14.83 -18.33 -2.79
C ALA A 239 14.38 -19.12 -4.05
N THR A 240 14.27 -20.45 -3.97
CA THR A 240 13.78 -21.28 -5.07
C THR A 240 12.33 -20.94 -5.42
N GLY A 241 12.03 -20.72 -6.71
CA GLY A 241 10.69 -20.40 -7.18
C GLY A 241 10.23 -18.95 -6.95
N ARG A 242 11.10 -18.06 -6.44
CA ARG A 242 10.82 -16.62 -6.29
C ARG A 242 10.94 -15.80 -7.57
N PRO A 243 11.90 -16.05 -8.48
CA PRO A 243 12.02 -15.30 -9.72
C PRO A 243 10.82 -15.50 -10.64
N ASN A 244 10.56 -14.51 -11.51
CA ASN A 244 9.48 -14.56 -12.51
C ASN A 244 8.08 -14.75 -11.90
N PHE A 245 7.89 -14.34 -10.65
CA PHE A 245 6.55 -14.19 -10.09
C PHE A 245 5.79 -13.13 -10.89
N ASN A 246 4.49 -13.33 -11.06
CA ASN A 246 3.64 -12.40 -11.77
C ASN A 246 2.45 -12.05 -10.88
N THR A 247 2.47 -10.85 -10.30
CA THR A 247 1.44 -10.37 -9.38
C THR A 247 0.08 -10.37 -10.06
N ASN A 248 -0.01 -9.89 -11.30
CA ASN A 248 -1.28 -9.85 -12.04
C ASN A 248 -1.85 -11.26 -12.28
N ALA A 249 -1.02 -12.22 -12.68
CA ALA A 249 -1.46 -13.60 -12.90
C ALA A 249 -1.96 -14.25 -11.60
N PHE A 250 -1.28 -14.01 -10.48
CA PHE A 250 -1.71 -14.50 -9.17
C PHE A 250 -3.05 -13.88 -8.75
N VAL A 251 -3.20 -12.56 -8.93
CA VAL A 251 -4.41 -11.80 -8.61
C VAL A 251 -5.60 -12.25 -9.46
N THR A 252 -5.41 -12.43 -10.77
CA THR A 252 -6.44 -12.91 -11.68
C THR A 252 -6.87 -14.33 -11.33
N ARG A 253 -5.92 -15.24 -11.10
CA ARG A 253 -6.20 -16.64 -10.75
C ARG A 253 -7.05 -16.75 -9.49
N ASN A 254 -6.76 -15.94 -8.48
CA ASN A 254 -7.40 -16.00 -7.17
C ASN A 254 -8.58 -15.02 -7.03
N ASN A 255 -9.03 -14.39 -8.12
CA ASN A 255 -10.14 -13.43 -8.17
C ASN A 255 -10.01 -12.31 -7.10
N LEU A 256 -8.81 -11.76 -6.96
CA LEU A 256 -8.49 -10.77 -5.93
C LEU A 256 -8.89 -9.34 -6.30
N GLY A 257 -9.24 -9.10 -7.57
CA GLY A 257 -9.62 -7.78 -8.05
C GLY A 257 -8.45 -6.79 -8.07
N PHE A 258 -8.68 -5.56 -7.61
CA PHE A 258 -7.67 -4.50 -7.58
C PHE A 258 -6.92 -4.48 -6.24
N ALA A 259 -5.75 -3.85 -6.23
CA ALA A 259 -4.97 -3.67 -5.00
C ALA A 259 -5.75 -2.79 -4.00
N TYR A 260 -6.12 -3.37 -2.87
CA TYR A 260 -6.83 -2.71 -1.79
C TYR A 260 -5.97 -1.63 -1.14
N ALA A 261 -4.74 -1.96 -0.80
CA ALA A 261 -3.75 -1.05 -0.24
C ALA A 261 -2.36 -1.31 -0.83
N GLY A 262 -1.48 -0.32 -0.79
CA GLY A 262 -0.08 -0.53 -1.10
C GLY A 262 0.84 0.56 -0.58
N ASN A 263 2.13 0.27 -0.61
CA ASN A 263 3.24 1.15 -0.26
C ASN A 263 4.52 0.54 -0.85
N PHE A 264 5.63 1.26 -0.85
CA PHE A 264 6.90 0.69 -1.29
C PHE A 264 8.07 1.49 -0.70
N TYR A 265 9.24 0.86 -0.66
CA TYR A 265 10.53 1.52 -0.44
C TYR A 265 11.47 1.18 -1.60
N GLN A 266 12.64 1.80 -1.61
CA GLN A 266 13.72 1.45 -2.53
C GLN A 266 14.95 0.99 -1.77
N SER A 267 15.72 0.07 -2.34
CA SER A 267 16.98 -0.38 -1.75
C SER A 267 18.01 -0.64 -2.84
N GLN A 268 19.28 -0.42 -2.53
CA GLN A 268 20.43 -0.72 -3.39
C GLN A 268 21.49 -1.46 -2.57
N PHE A 269 22.51 -1.97 -3.26
CA PHE A 269 23.59 -2.73 -2.63
C PHE A 269 24.23 -1.97 -1.46
N GLU A 270 24.51 -2.69 -0.38
CA GLU A 270 25.25 -2.20 0.78
C GLU A 270 26.41 -3.18 1.01
N GLY A 271 27.64 -2.63 1.00
CA GLY A 271 28.88 -3.38 1.17
C GLY A 271 29.22 -3.68 2.62
#